data_AF-A0A1F7X9M7-F1
#
_entry.id   AF-A0A1F7X9M7-F1
#
_cell.length_a   1.000
_cell.length_b   1.000
_cell.length_c   1.000
_cell.angle_alpha   90.00
_cell.angle_beta   90.00
_cell.angle_gamma   90.00
#
_symmetry.space_group_name_H-M   'P 1'
#
loop_
_entity.id
_entity.type
_entity.pdbx_description
1 polymer ?
#
loop_
_entity_poly.entity_id
_entity_poly.type
_entity_poly.pdbx_seq_one_letter_code
_entity_poly.pdbx_strand_id
1 'polypeptide(L)'
;MEYILNKILKIANLSDEEVKEFKEIFFQLLANNIIKTINKNDKLAFNSLIVSLEDTNKNPEKVRSVLTEAYKKPELKEKIDAAVGEVLDELVDTIAKSATEEQKQKILSEISS
;
A
#
# COMPACT_ATOMS: atom_id res chain seq x y z
N MET A 1 3.77 5.22 -5.76
CA MET A 1 2.74 4.54 -4.95
C MET A 1 1.32 4.68 -5.51
N GLU A 2 0.61 5.80 -5.33
CA GLU A 2 -0.80 5.93 -5.75
C GLU A 2 -1.06 5.68 -7.24
N TYR A 3 -0.10 6.05 -8.09
CA TYR A 3 -0.20 5.83 -9.53
C TYR A 3 -0.32 4.34 -9.88
N ILE A 4 0.49 3.49 -9.27
CA ILE A 4 0.49 2.02 -9.47
C ILE A 4 -0.82 1.43 -8.95
N LEU A 5 -1.22 1.82 -7.74
CA LEU A 5 -2.49 1.40 -7.14
C LEU A 5 -3.69 1.74 -8.03
N ASN A 6 -3.77 2.98 -8.54
CA ASN A 6 -4.85 3.41 -9.41
C ASN A 6 -4.88 2.65 -10.74
N LYS A 7 -3.72 2.29 -11.31
CA LYS A 7 -3.66 1.46 -12.52
C LYS A 7 -4.19 0.04 -12.27
N ILE A 8 -3.74 -0.62 -11.21
CA ILE A 8 -4.19 -1.96 -10.81
C ILE A 8 -5.71 -1.98 -10.65
N LEU A 9 -6.25 -1.00 -9.95
CA LEU A 9 -7.69 -0.88 -9.71
C LEU A 9 -8.50 -0.67 -10.99
N LYS A 10 -7.95 0.09 -11.93
CA LYS A 10 -8.58 0.31 -13.24
C LYS A 10 -8.60 -0.97 -14.09
N ILE A 11 -7.55 -1.80 -14.00
CA ILE A 11 -7.49 -3.10 -14.68
C ILE A 11 -8.49 -4.10 -14.09
N ALA A 12 -8.64 -4.08 -12.76
CA ALA A 12 -9.61 -4.91 -12.05
C ALA A 12 -11.07 -4.56 -12.39
N ASN A 13 -11.31 -3.43 -13.09
CA ASN A 13 -12.64 -2.98 -13.53
C ASN A 13 -13.64 -2.87 -12.37
N LEU A 14 -13.14 -2.47 -11.20
CA LEU A 14 -13.93 -2.25 -10.00
C LEU A 14 -14.76 -0.96 -10.13
N SER A 15 -15.94 -0.95 -9.51
CA SER A 15 -16.76 0.25 -9.35
C SER A 15 -16.08 1.28 -8.45
N ASP A 16 -16.51 2.53 -8.49
CA ASP A 16 -15.93 3.61 -7.66
C ASP A 16 -16.03 3.31 -6.16
N GLU A 17 -17.08 2.60 -5.73
CA GLU A 17 -17.28 2.18 -4.34
C GLU A 17 -16.29 1.09 -3.94
N GLU A 18 -16.12 0.06 -4.77
CA GLU A 18 -15.11 -0.99 -4.58
C GLU A 18 -13.68 -0.44 -4.62
N VAL A 19 -13.42 0.53 -5.49
CA VAL A 19 -12.13 1.25 -5.57
C VAL A 19 -11.84 1.99 -4.26
N LYS A 20 -12.86 2.62 -3.67
CA LYS A 20 -12.71 3.33 -2.40
C LYS A 20 -12.43 2.36 -1.26
N GLU A 21 -13.24 1.31 -1.11
CA GLU A 21 -13.03 0.28 -0.08
C GLU A 21 -11.66 -0.39 -0.21
N PHE A 22 -11.24 -0.70 -1.44
CA PHE A 22 -9.94 -1.29 -1.70
C PHE A 22 -8.80 -0.38 -1.27
N LYS A 23 -8.88 0.93 -1.56
CA LYS A 23 -7.86 1.89 -1.12
C LYS A 23 -7.77 1.98 0.40
N GLU A 24 -8.92 1.98 1.08
CA GLU A 24 -8.96 2.00 2.55
C GLU A 24 -8.27 0.75 3.12
N ILE A 25 -8.60 -0.43 2.60
CA ILE A 25 -7.97 -1.70 3.00
C ILE A 25 -6.47 -1.69 2.67
N PHE A 26 -6.08 -1.23 1.48
CA PHE A 26 -4.68 -1.15 1.05
C PHE A 26 -3.83 -0.33 2.03
N PHE A 27 -4.26 0.90 2.34
CA PHE A 27 -3.49 1.75 3.24
C PHE A 27 -3.44 1.19 4.67
N GLN A 28 -4.52 0.57 5.12
CA GLN A 28 -4.59 -0.11 6.42
C GLN A 28 -3.58 -1.27 6.50
N LEU A 29 -3.55 -2.14 5.49
CA LEU A 29 -2.61 -3.26 5.40
C LEU A 29 -1.17 -2.76 5.26
N LEU A 30 -0.95 -1.73 4.46
CA LEU A 30 0.37 -1.12 4.28
C LEU A 30 0.93 -0.55 5.57
N ALA A 31 0.13 0.19 6.34
CA ALA A 31 0.55 0.68 7.65
C ALA A 31 0.88 -0.47 8.61
N ASN A 32 0.02 -1.48 8.67
CA ASN A 32 0.27 -2.66 9.50
C ASN A 32 1.54 -3.40 9.10
N ASN A 33 1.79 -3.55 7.80
CA ASN A 33 2.98 -4.21 7.30
C ASN A 33 4.22 -3.40 7.71
N ILE A 34 4.23 -2.09 7.44
CA ILE A 34 5.33 -1.19 7.80
C ILE A 34 5.63 -1.23 9.32
N ILE A 35 4.60 -1.18 10.17
CA ILE A 35 4.76 -1.26 11.64
C ILE A 35 5.41 -2.59 12.05
N LYS A 36 5.10 -3.69 11.35
CA LYS A 36 5.64 -5.03 11.64
C LYS A 36 7.05 -5.26 11.09
N THR A 37 7.35 -4.75 9.90
CA THR A 37 8.61 -5.03 9.19
C THR A 37 9.72 -4.05 9.50
N ILE A 38 9.41 -2.80 9.86
CA ILE A 38 10.44 -1.82 10.24
C ILE A 38 10.80 -2.01 11.72
N ASN A 39 12.09 -2.18 11.98
CA ASN A 39 12.59 -2.36 13.34
C ASN A 39 12.62 -1.00 14.06
N LYS A 40 12.09 -0.92 15.29
CA LYS A 40 12.15 0.31 16.12
C LYS A 40 13.58 0.77 16.49
N ASN A 41 14.59 0.00 16.10
CA ASN A 41 16.01 0.34 16.24
C ASN A 41 16.63 0.92 14.95
N ASP A 42 15.85 1.14 13.88
CA ASP A 42 16.29 1.84 12.68
C ASP A 42 16.48 3.36 12.91
N LYS A 43 16.93 4.10 11.88
CA LYS A 43 17.12 5.56 11.93
C LYS A 43 15.90 6.29 12.52
N LEU A 44 16.11 7.41 13.21
CA LEU A 44 15.06 8.23 13.85
C LEU A 44 13.84 8.53 12.95
N ALA A 45 14.06 8.74 11.64
CA ALA A 45 12.99 8.97 10.69
C ALA A 45 11.98 7.80 10.61
N PHE A 46 12.46 6.56 10.75
CA PHE A 46 11.63 5.36 10.77
C PHE A 46 10.82 5.23 12.05
N ASN A 47 11.41 5.54 13.20
CA ASN A 47 10.68 5.56 14.47
C ASN A 47 9.57 6.59 14.47
N SER A 48 9.81 7.78 13.92
CA SER A 48 8.77 8.79 13.76
C SER A 48 7.64 8.30 12.86
N LEU A 49 7.95 7.59 11.76
CA LEU A 49 6.95 7.01 10.88
C LEU A 49 6.10 5.97 11.62
N ILE A 50 6.73 5.03 12.32
CA ILE A 50 6.02 3.98 13.07
C ILE A 50 5.07 4.59 14.09
N VAL A 51 5.52 5.57 14.88
CA VAL A 51 4.67 6.24 15.88
C VAL A 51 3.48 6.93 15.22
N SER A 52 3.71 7.65 14.11
CA SER A 52 2.61 8.29 13.38
C SER A 52 1.61 7.28 12.81
N LEU A 53 2.08 6.14 12.32
CA LEU A 53 1.21 5.07 11.83
C LEU A 53 0.46 4.38 12.97
N GLU A 54 1.08 4.11 14.11
CA GLU A 54 0.42 3.53 15.29
C GLU A 54 -0.74 4.40 15.79
N ASP A 55 -0.56 5.73 15.83
CA ASP A 55 -1.59 6.70 16.24
C ASP A 55 -2.73 6.81 15.21
N THR A 56 -2.39 6.77 13.92
CA THR A 56 -3.35 7.02 12.84
C THR A 56 -3.98 5.77 12.26
N ASN A 57 -3.50 4.57 12.61
CA ASN A 57 -3.82 3.30 11.94
C ASN A 57 -5.34 3.12 11.75
N LYS A 58 -6.16 3.45 12.75
CA LYS A 58 -7.63 3.27 12.68
C LYS A 58 -8.36 4.21 11.72
N ASN A 59 -7.66 5.11 11.03
CA ASN A 59 -8.23 6.07 10.08
C ASN A 59 -7.46 6.00 8.74
N PRO A 60 -8.02 5.35 7.72
CA PRO A 60 -7.35 5.15 6.43
C PRO A 60 -6.91 6.45 5.75
N GLU A 61 -7.70 7.52 5.85
CA GLU A 61 -7.36 8.84 5.27
C GLU A 61 -6.13 9.46 5.96
N LYS A 62 -6.04 9.33 7.29
CA LYS A 62 -4.86 9.80 8.02
C LYS A 62 -3.63 8.95 7.71
N VAL A 63 -3.79 7.63 7.64
CA VAL A 63 -2.71 6.71 7.25
C VAL A 63 -2.17 7.08 5.87
N ARG A 64 -3.06 7.27 4.90
CA ARG A 64 -2.71 7.73 3.54
C ARG A 64 -1.90 9.02 3.56
N SER A 65 -2.31 10.00 4.36
CA SER A 65 -1.60 11.27 4.50
C SER A 65 -0.19 11.08 5.08
N VAL A 66 -0.06 10.31 6.17
CA VAL A 66 1.24 10.01 6.80
C VAL A 66 2.17 9.31 5.82
N LEU A 67 1.70 8.30 5.09
CA LEU A 67 2.49 7.57 4.11
C LEU A 67 2.88 8.45 2.91
N THR A 68 1.99 9.33 2.46
CA THR A 68 2.28 10.27 1.36
C THR A 68 3.39 11.24 1.74
N GLU A 69 3.35 11.79 2.96
CA GLU A 69 4.42 12.66 3.46
C GLU A 69 5.72 11.88 3.69
N ALA A 70 5.64 10.65 4.21
CA ALA A 70 6.80 9.79 4.40
C ALA A 70 7.47 9.41 3.07
N TYR A 71 6.68 9.19 2.01
CA TYR A 71 7.17 8.84 0.67
C TYR A 71 7.99 9.95 0.00
N LYS A 72 7.79 11.21 0.43
CA LYS A 72 8.60 12.35 -0.03
C LYS A 72 10.02 12.34 0.55
N LYS A 73 10.27 11.55 1.61
CA LYS A 73 11.57 11.44 2.26
C LYS A 73 12.39 10.31 1.62
N PRO A 74 13.52 10.59 0.95
CA PRO A 74 14.30 9.57 0.26
C PRO A 74 14.72 8.40 1.15
N GLU A 75 15.02 8.68 2.42
CA GLU A 75 15.45 7.69 3.39
C GLU A 75 14.35 6.71 3.81
N LEU A 76 13.07 7.06 3.64
CA LEU A 76 11.93 6.19 3.94
C LEU A 76 11.39 5.50 2.69
N LYS A 77 11.60 6.11 1.52
CA LYS A 77 11.00 5.68 0.25
C LYS A 77 11.26 4.21 -0.07
N GLU A 78 12.50 3.75 0.01
CA GLU A 78 12.87 2.37 -0.36
C GLU A 78 12.16 1.32 0.52
N LYS A 79 12.08 1.56 1.84
CA LYS A 79 11.37 0.67 2.77
C LYS A 79 9.87 0.69 2.53
N ILE A 80 9.32 1.86 2.21
CA ILE A 80 7.91 1.99 1.88
C ILE A 80 7.61 1.28 0.55
N ASP A 81 8.45 1.42 -0.47
CA ASP A 81 8.30 0.72 -1.76
C ASP A 81 8.35 -0.80 -1.58
N ALA A 82 9.27 -1.31 -0.75
CA ALA A 82 9.32 -2.74 -0.42
C ALA A 82 8.02 -3.22 0.26
N ALA A 83 7.54 -2.48 1.26
CA ALA A 83 6.29 -2.82 1.96
C ALA A 83 5.06 -2.71 1.04
N VAL A 84 5.07 -1.77 0.09
CA VAL A 84 4.03 -1.66 -0.95
C VAL A 84 4.02 -2.89 -1.85
N GLY A 85 5.18 -3.37 -2.29
CA GLY A 85 5.28 -4.58 -3.12
C GLY A 85 4.65 -5.79 -2.44
N GLU A 86 5.04 -6.06 -1.20
CA GLU A 86 4.49 -7.18 -0.42
C GLU A 86 2.97 -7.11 -0.24
N VAL A 87 2.45 -5.92 0.07
CA VAL A 87 1.02 -5.71 0.30
C VAL A 87 0.23 -5.75 -1.00
N LEU A 88 0.81 -5.25 -2.09
CA LEU A 88 0.22 -5.39 -3.42
C LEU A 88 0.13 -6.87 -3.79
N ASP A 89 1.18 -7.66 -3.61
CA ASP A 89 1.14 -9.10 -3.92
C ASP A 89 0.03 -9.82 -3.14
N GLU A 90 -0.10 -9.57 -1.84
CA GLU A 90 -1.17 -10.14 -0.99
C GLU A 90 -2.57 -9.70 -1.44
N LEU A 91 -2.71 -8.45 -1.87
CA LEU A 91 -3.98 -7.91 -2.36
C LEU A 91 -4.30 -8.35 -3.78
N VAL A 92 -3.31 -8.55 -4.64
CA VAL A 92 -3.49 -9.12 -5.97
C VAL A 92 -4.02 -10.53 -5.85
N ASP A 93 -3.52 -11.34 -4.93
CA ASP A 93 -4.10 -12.66 -4.66
C ASP A 93 -5.56 -12.57 -4.21
N THR A 94 -5.93 -11.50 -3.51
CA THR A 94 -7.32 -11.26 -3.07
C THR A 94 -8.21 -10.78 -4.22
N ILE A 95 -7.74 -9.83 -5.04
CA ILE A 95 -8.43 -9.40 -6.27
C ILE A 95 -8.50 -10.57 -7.26
N ALA A 96 -7.47 -11.39 -7.37
CA ALA A 96 -7.39 -12.54 -8.26
C ALA A 96 -8.43 -13.61 -7.94
N LYS A 97 -8.95 -13.66 -6.71
CA LYS A 97 -10.07 -14.57 -6.39
C LYS A 97 -11.37 -14.15 -7.08
N SER A 98 -11.54 -12.87 -7.39
CA SER A 98 -12.71 -12.31 -8.06
C SER A 98 -12.45 -11.83 -9.50
N ALA A 99 -11.18 -11.66 -9.89
CA ALA A 99 -10.77 -11.18 -11.21
C ALA A 99 -10.49 -12.31 -12.20
N THR A 100 -10.70 -12.03 -13.48
CA THR A 100 -10.40 -12.95 -14.58
C THR A 100 -8.89 -13.15 -14.77
N GLU A 101 -8.47 -14.26 -15.37
CA GLU A 101 -7.04 -14.55 -15.63
C GLU A 101 -6.35 -13.46 -16.46
N GLU A 102 -7.07 -12.83 -17.40
CA GLU A 102 -6.55 -11.71 -18.20
C GLU A 102 -6.27 -10.47 -17.33
N GLN A 103 -7.13 -10.20 -16.35
CA GLN A 103 -6.94 -9.10 -15.41
C GLN A 103 -5.76 -9.36 -14.47
N LYS A 104 -5.58 -10.60 -13.99
CA LYS A 104 -4.42 -10.97 -13.17
C LYS A 104 -3.10 -10.73 -13.89
N GLN A 105 -3.00 -11.16 -15.15
CA GLN A 105 -1.79 -10.99 -15.95
C GLN A 105 -1.45 -9.50 -16.17
N LYS A 106 -2.44 -8.66 -16.45
CA LYS A 106 -2.26 -7.21 -16.59
C LYS A 106 -1.81 -6.57 -15.26
N ILE A 107 -2.39 -6.98 -14.14
CA ILE A 107 -2.00 -6.49 -12.81
C ILE A 107 -0.55 -6.86 -12.49
N LEU A 108 -0.15 -8.12 -12.69
CA LEU A 108 1.21 -8.59 -12.44
C LEU A 108 2.26 -7.82 -13.27
N SER A 109 1.92 -7.48 -14.51
CA SER A 109 2.80 -6.70 -15.39
C SER A 109 3.05 -5.27 -14.91
N GLU A 110 2.07 -4.64 -14.25
CA GLU A 110 2.18 -3.27 -13.71
C GLU A 110 2.94 -3.21 -12.37
N ILE A 111 2.99 -4.32 -11.62
CA ILE A 111 3.75 -4.41 -10.37
C ILE A 111 5.23 -4.71 -10.64
N SER A 112 5.52 -5.44 -11.72
CA SER A 112 6.88 -5.84 -12.11
C SER A 112 7.63 -4.79 -12.95
N SER A 113 7.00 -3.65 -13.26
CA SER A 113 7.54 -2.56 -14.11
C SER A 113 8.09 -1.40 -13.28
#